data_AF-A0AAW5LZF2-F1
#
_entry.id   AF-A0AAW5LZF2-F1
#
_cell.length_a   1.000
_cell.length_b   1.000
_cell.length_c   1.000
_cell.angle_alpha   90.00
_cell.angle_beta   90.00
_cell.angle_gamma   90.00
#
_symmetry.space_group_name_H-M   'P 1'
#
loop_
_entity.id
_entity.type
_entity.pdbx_description
1 polymer ?
#
loop_
_entity_poly.entity_id
_entity_poly.type
_entity_poly.pdbx_seq_one_letter_code
_entity_poly.pdbx_strand_id
1 'polypeptide(L)'
;MFTPFNNTLAVDFRPNDGGGIGLQSFVHEYGHFLDYNTKDELPRSLSSDFADVLNKTQAEINNIDIKKAHENKAYLNTPSEIFARGFELYASKMGLNNSLIKGSKSYENSIRYTTFTPEIRKRMFKYFDKEFPDLKRNIELSKNQQNKKIEESVDQLPEREIRRQAFLIEKGRLHTQNDRKILAKKARLAHKYGLER
;
A
#
# COMPACT_ATOMS: atom_id res chain seq x y z
N MET A 1 2.80 4.06 16.71
CA MET A 1 2.15 5.25 17.28
C MET A 1 2.94 6.51 16.98
N PHE A 2 2.32 7.46 16.32
CA PHE A 2 2.81 8.83 16.17
C PHE A 2 2.45 9.68 17.40
N THR A 3 3.41 10.46 17.92
CA THR A 3 3.20 11.37 19.04
C THR A 3 3.51 12.81 18.61
N PRO A 4 2.49 13.69 18.49
CA PRO A 4 2.68 15.07 18.03
C PRO A 4 3.64 15.88 18.92
N PHE A 5 3.57 15.71 20.24
CA PHE A 5 4.30 16.52 21.22
C PHE A 5 5.83 16.50 21.02
N ASN A 6 6.40 15.34 20.66
CA ASN A 6 7.83 15.18 20.42
C ASN A 6 8.15 14.91 18.94
N ASN A 7 7.16 15.02 18.04
CA ASN A 7 7.29 14.66 16.64
C ASN A 7 7.95 13.29 16.41
N THR A 8 7.50 12.28 17.17
CA THR A 8 8.13 10.95 17.19
C THR A 8 7.20 9.90 16.59
N LEU A 9 7.78 9.01 15.79
CA LEU A 9 7.11 7.84 15.24
C LEU A 9 7.66 6.59 15.93
N ALA A 10 6.87 6.02 16.84
CA ALA A 10 7.22 4.81 17.58
C ALA A 10 6.64 3.58 16.88
N VAL A 11 7.47 2.58 16.59
CA VAL A 11 7.04 1.32 15.95
C VAL A 11 7.47 0.14 16.81
N ASP A 12 6.58 -0.84 16.96
CA ASP A 12 6.91 -2.11 17.59
C ASP A 12 7.45 -3.07 16.53
N PHE A 13 8.66 -3.59 16.73
CA PHE A 13 9.30 -4.51 15.79
C PHE A 13 8.90 -5.97 16.01
N ARG A 14 8.13 -6.28 17.06
CA ARG A 14 7.68 -7.63 17.33
C ARG A 14 6.68 -8.08 16.25
N PRO A 15 6.72 -9.37 15.84
CA PRO A 15 5.69 -9.96 15.00
C PRO A 15 4.30 -9.79 15.61
N ASN A 16 3.26 -9.92 14.78
CA ASN A 16 1.88 -9.68 15.20
C ASN A 16 1.27 -10.93 15.86
N ASP A 17 1.91 -11.42 16.92
CA ASP A 17 1.54 -12.63 17.67
C ASP A 17 0.90 -12.33 19.05
N GLY A 18 0.64 -11.05 19.36
CA GLY A 18 0.03 -10.67 20.65
C GLY A 18 -0.49 -9.24 20.79
N GLY A 19 -0.83 -8.54 19.69
CA GLY A 19 -1.49 -7.22 19.75
C GLY A 19 -0.57 -6.00 19.65
N GLY A 20 0.69 -6.17 19.22
CA GLY A 20 1.61 -5.07 18.95
C GLY A 20 1.39 -4.42 17.57
N ILE A 21 1.61 -3.10 17.50
CA ILE A 21 1.60 -2.30 16.27
C ILE A 21 2.89 -2.62 15.50
N GLY A 22 2.94 -3.81 14.87
CA GLY A 22 4.13 -4.35 14.20
C GLY A 22 4.71 -3.42 13.13
N LEU A 23 5.90 -3.73 12.62
CA LEU A 23 6.63 -2.92 11.62
C LEU A 23 5.79 -2.49 10.39
N GLN A 24 4.80 -3.31 10.01
CA GLN A 24 3.87 -3.08 8.90
C GLN A 24 2.91 -1.90 9.11
N SER A 25 2.90 -1.30 10.30
CA SER A 25 2.14 -0.11 10.65
C SER A 25 2.90 1.19 10.40
N PHE A 26 4.20 1.13 10.08
CA PHE A 26 5.02 2.34 9.94
C PHE A 26 4.40 3.33 8.95
N VAL A 27 3.93 2.85 7.79
CA VAL A 27 3.28 3.72 6.79
C VAL A 27 2.01 4.39 7.32
N HIS A 28 1.25 3.69 8.17
CA HIS A 28 0.07 4.26 8.82
C HIS A 28 0.46 5.42 9.75
N GLU A 29 1.46 5.20 10.60
CA GLU A 29 1.95 6.24 11.53
C GLU A 29 2.62 7.40 10.80
N TYR A 30 3.26 7.13 9.66
CA TYR A 30 3.79 8.18 8.79
C TYR A 30 2.65 8.99 8.15
N GLY A 31 1.51 8.36 7.86
CA GLY A 31 0.28 9.06 7.48
C GLY A 31 -0.19 10.05 8.56
N HIS A 32 -0.18 9.66 9.82
CA HIS A 32 -0.48 10.57 10.94
C HIS A 32 0.54 11.71 11.06
N PHE A 33 1.83 11.43 10.87
CA PHE A 33 2.85 12.46 10.81
C PHE A 33 2.59 13.46 9.67
N LEU A 34 2.26 12.99 8.47
CA LEU A 34 1.96 13.85 7.32
C LEU A 34 0.70 14.70 7.54
N ASP A 35 -0.31 14.13 8.21
CA ASP A 35 -1.53 14.83 8.58
C ASP A 35 -1.25 16.01 9.50
N TYR A 36 -0.45 15.76 10.54
CA TYR A 36 -0.12 16.74 11.57
C TYR A 36 0.94 17.76 11.11
N ASN A 37 1.97 17.31 10.41
CA ASN A 37 3.13 18.13 10.04
C ASN A 37 2.86 18.91 8.75
N THR A 38 1.93 19.85 8.84
CA THR A 38 1.58 20.80 7.77
C THR A 38 2.09 22.21 8.10
N LYS A 39 2.10 23.08 7.08
CA LYS A 39 2.42 24.51 7.25
C LYS A 39 1.24 25.31 7.79
N ASP A 40 0.05 24.72 7.76
CA ASP A 40 -1.20 25.33 8.21
C ASP A 40 -1.42 25.10 9.72
N GLU A 41 -2.32 25.89 10.33
CA GLU A 41 -2.67 25.75 11.75
C GLU A 41 -3.47 24.48 12.05
N LEU A 42 -4.11 23.89 11.04
CA LEU A 42 -4.96 22.71 11.16
C LEU A 42 -4.37 21.51 10.43
N PRO A 43 -4.55 20.28 10.96
CA PRO A 43 -4.20 19.05 10.26
C PRO A 43 -4.81 18.96 8.86
N ARG A 44 -4.11 18.30 7.95
CA ARG A 44 -4.53 18.13 6.55
C ARG A 44 -5.89 17.44 6.40
N SER A 45 -6.21 16.52 7.30
CA SER A 45 -7.46 15.79 7.38
C SER A 45 -8.65 16.70 7.68
N LEU A 46 -8.43 17.88 8.26
CA LEU A 46 -9.43 18.91 8.52
C LEU A 46 -9.42 20.05 7.49
N SER A 47 -8.53 20.00 6.49
CA SER A 47 -8.47 20.99 5.43
C SER A 47 -9.70 20.91 4.51
N SER A 48 -10.08 22.03 3.91
CA SER A 48 -11.15 22.10 2.91
C SER A 48 -10.88 21.20 1.70
N ASP A 49 -9.61 21.06 1.31
CA ASP A 49 -9.18 20.22 0.18
C ASP A 49 -9.43 18.71 0.43
N PHE A 50 -9.45 18.28 1.70
CA PHE A 50 -9.73 16.89 2.07
C PHE A 50 -11.18 16.63 2.49
N ALA A 51 -11.97 17.69 2.73
CA ALA A 51 -13.32 17.59 3.29
C ALA A 51 -14.28 16.69 2.50
N ASP A 52 -14.23 16.70 1.16
CA ASP A 52 -15.09 15.83 0.33
C ASP A 52 -14.76 14.33 0.54
N VAL A 53 -13.48 13.99 0.67
CA VAL A 53 -13.04 12.61 0.95
C VAL A 53 -13.47 12.21 2.36
N LEU A 54 -13.26 13.10 3.33
CA LEU A 54 -13.63 12.87 4.73
C LEU A 54 -15.14 12.59 4.87
N ASN A 55 -15.97 13.51 4.40
CA ASN A 55 -17.43 13.44 4.55
C ASN A 55 -18.02 12.19 3.89
N LYS A 56 -17.56 11.85 2.68
CA LYS A 56 -18.00 10.64 1.97
C LYS A 56 -17.57 9.37 2.69
N THR A 57 -16.33 9.32 3.18
CA THR A 57 -15.83 8.15 3.91
C THR A 57 -16.59 7.96 5.22
N GLN A 58 -16.87 9.04 5.96
CA GLN A 58 -17.67 8.99 7.18
C GLN A 58 -19.11 8.54 6.90
N ALA A 59 -19.71 8.96 5.77
CA ALA A 59 -21.02 8.46 5.36
C ALA A 59 -21.01 6.94 5.11
N GLU A 60 -20.00 6.42 4.41
CA GLU A 60 -19.83 4.97 4.19
C GLU A 60 -19.62 4.21 5.51
N ILE A 61 -18.77 4.73 6.41
CA ILE A 61 -18.59 4.15 7.75
C ILE A 61 -19.90 4.16 8.53
N ASN A 62 -20.71 5.21 8.35
CA ASN A 62 -21.97 5.35 9.05
C ASN A 62 -23.03 4.34 8.61
N ASN A 63 -22.99 3.91 7.36
CA ASN A 63 -23.88 2.91 6.77
C ASN A 63 -23.50 1.46 7.11
N ILE A 64 -22.34 1.22 7.71
CA ILE A 64 -21.89 -0.13 8.09
C ILE A 64 -22.61 -0.61 9.36
N ASP A 65 -23.09 -1.86 9.34
CA ASP A 65 -23.56 -2.56 10.52
C ASP A 65 -22.38 -3.08 11.37
N ILE A 66 -22.10 -2.35 12.46
CA ILE A 66 -20.91 -2.50 13.30
C ILE A 66 -21.00 -3.72 14.22
N LYS A 67 -22.21 -4.28 14.43
CA LYS A 67 -22.40 -5.44 15.33
C LYS A 67 -21.60 -6.66 14.88
N LYS A 68 -21.19 -6.70 13.61
CA LYS A 68 -20.34 -7.76 13.03
C LYS A 68 -18.85 -7.42 12.98
N ALA A 69 -18.46 -6.17 13.26
CA ALA A 69 -17.14 -5.67 12.90
C ALA A 69 -16.08 -5.78 14.00
N HIS A 70 -16.45 -5.91 15.29
CA HIS A 70 -15.52 -5.82 16.44
C HIS A 70 -14.60 -4.57 16.42
N GLU A 71 -14.97 -3.55 15.63
CA GLU A 71 -14.17 -2.35 15.38
C GLU A 71 -14.89 -1.13 15.97
N ASN A 72 -14.12 -0.21 16.55
CA ASN A 72 -14.68 1.01 17.13
C ASN A 72 -15.02 2.01 16.00
N LYS A 73 -16.32 2.19 15.72
CA LYS A 73 -16.80 3.14 14.71
C LYS A 73 -16.36 4.58 14.98
N ALA A 74 -16.25 4.99 16.24
CA ALA A 74 -15.76 6.33 16.57
C ALA A 74 -14.30 6.50 16.11
N TYR A 75 -13.47 5.48 16.36
CA TYR A 75 -12.09 5.43 15.89
C TYR A 75 -11.99 5.44 14.36
N LEU A 76 -12.81 4.65 13.66
CA LEU A 76 -12.84 4.64 12.19
C LEU A 76 -13.33 5.98 11.60
N ASN A 77 -14.15 6.74 12.31
CA ASN A 77 -14.66 8.03 11.84
C ASN A 77 -13.70 9.20 12.10
N THR A 78 -12.65 9.01 12.90
CA THR A 78 -11.68 10.07 13.21
C THR A 78 -11.01 10.57 11.93
N PRO A 79 -10.96 11.90 11.67
CA PRO A 79 -10.37 12.45 10.45
C PRO A 79 -8.93 12.01 10.17
N SER A 80 -8.07 12.05 11.20
CA SER A 80 -6.67 11.62 11.08
C SER A 80 -6.53 10.13 10.76
N GLU A 81 -7.41 9.29 11.32
CA GLU A 81 -7.44 7.85 11.03
C GLU A 81 -7.96 7.51 9.63
N ILE A 82 -8.89 8.31 9.11
CA ILE A 82 -9.32 8.23 7.71
C ILE A 82 -8.16 8.61 6.80
N PHE A 83 -7.45 9.69 7.13
CA PHE A 83 -6.29 10.15 6.37
C PHE A 83 -5.16 9.11 6.36
N ALA A 84 -4.75 8.60 7.52
CA ALA A 84 -3.67 7.62 7.65
C ALA A 84 -3.97 6.32 6.90
N ARG A 85 -5.18 5.75 7.04
CA ARG A 85 -5.58 4.55 6.26
C ARG A 85 -5.67 4.83 4.77
N GLY A 86 -6.14 6.01 4.39
CA GLY A 86 -6.15 6.46 3.01
C GLY A 86 -4.75 6.51 2.41
N PHE A 87 -3.79 7.01 3.19
CA PHE A 87 -2.39 7.08 2.82
C PHE A 87 -1.74 5.70 2.68
N GLU A 88 -2.07 4.74 3.56
CA GLU A 88 -1.66 3.33 3.39
C GLU A 88 -2.10 2.77 2.04
N LEU A 89 -3.38 2.97 1.66
CA LEU A 89 -3.91 2.53 0.37
C LEU A 89 -3.20 3.21 -0.80
N TYR A 90 -2.89 4.50 -0.66
CA TYR A 90 -2.16 5.25 -1.67
C TYR A 90 -0.74 4.72 -1.87
N ALA A 91 0.03 4.55 -0.79
CA ALA A 91 1.39 4.01 -0.84
C ALA A 91 1.42 2.59 -1.42
N SER A 92 0.46 1.74 -1.02
CA SER A 92 0.27 0.40 -1.57
C SER A 92 -0.06 0.43 -3.08
N LYS A 93 -0.93 1.36 -3.52
CA LYS A 93 -1.27 1.54 -4.94
C LYS A 93 -0.09 2.06 -5.76
N MET A 94 0.73 2.95 -5.19
CA MET A 94 2.00 3.37 -5.75
C MET A 94 3.05 2.24 -5.73
N GLY A 95 2.70 1.07 -5.17
CA GLY A 95 3.42 -0.20 -5.15
C GLY A 95 4.62 -0.21 -4.23
N LEU A 96 4.54 0.55 -3.13
CA LEU A 96 5.35 0.26 -1.97
C LEU A 96 4.96 -1.13 -1.44
N ASN A 97 5.90 -2.07 -1.49
CA ASN A 97 5.69 -3.44 -1.07
C ASN A 97 6.94 -3.93 -0.33
N ASN A 98 7.01 -3.62 0.97
CA ASN A 98 8.13 -3.96 1.85
C ASN A 98 7.61 -4.24 3.27
N SER A 99 8.51 -4.47 4.23
CA SER A 99 8.16 -4.80 5.61
C SER A 99 7.48 -3.67 6.40
N LEU A 100 7.48 -2.43 5.88
CA LEU A 100 6.92 -1.24 6.54
C LEU A 100 5.42 -1.05 6.27
N ILE A 101 4.86 -1.84 5.35
CA ILE A 101 3.47 -1.77 4.90
C ILE A 101 2.88 -3.18 4.84
N LYS A 102 1.56 -3.30 4.97
CA LYS A 102 0.88 -4.58 4.78
C LYS A 102 0.87 -4.95 3.30
N GLY A 103 0.78 -6.25 3.02
CA GLY A 103 0.60 -6.74 1.65
C GLY A 103 -0.72 -6.26 1.04
N SER A 104 -0.78 -6.09 -0.28
CA SER A 104 -1.97 -5.57 -0.99
C SER A 104 -3.27 -6.30 -0.63
N LYS A 105 -3.21 -7.64 -0.51
CA LYS A 105 -4.36 -8.49 -0.15
C LYS A 105 -4.95 -8.19 1.23
N SER A 106 -4.14 -7.69 2.17
CA SER A 106 -4.61 -7.31 3.51
C SER A 106 -5.60 -6.14 3.49
N TYR A 107 -5.60 -5.35 2.41
CA TYR A 107 -6.47 -4.19 2.23
C TYR A 107 -7.80 -4.51 1.52
N GLU A 108 -7.96 -5.70 0.94
CA GLU A 108 -9.13 -6.05 0.13
C GLU A 108 -10.36 -6.41 0.98
N ASN A 109 -10.15 -7.09 2.11
CA ASN A 109 -11.23 -7.72 2.88
C ASN A 109 -11.47 -7.08 4.26
N SER A 110 -10.65 -6.11 4.67
CA SER A 110 -10.82 -5.47 5.98
C SER A 110 -11.77 -4.28 5.88
N ILE A 111 -12.73 -4.25 6.80
CA ILE A 111 -13.73 -3.18 6.91
C ILE A 111 -13.12 -1.78 7.03
N ARG A 112 -11.89 -1.72 7.56
CA ARG A 112 -11.09 -0.50 7.66
C ARG A 112 -10.77 0.14 6.31
N TYR A 113 -10.81 -0.63 5.22
CA TYR A 113 -10.42 -0.19 3.88
C TYR A 113 -11.52 -0.34 2.82
N THR A 114 -12.55 -1.14 3.09
CA THR A 114 -13.70 -1.29 2.18
C THR A 114 -14.60 -0.05 2.14
N THR A 115 -14.56 0.79 3.19
CA THR A 115 -15.24 2.10 3.24
C THR A 115 -14.73 3.09 2.21
N PHE A 116 -13.49 2.91 1.73
CA PHE A 116 -12.98 3.67 0.61
C PHE A 116 -13.49 3.05 -0.69
N THR A 117 -14.70 3.43 -1.11
CA THR A 117 -15.27 3.01 -2.40
C THR A 117 -14.37 3.45 -3.58
N PRO A 118 -14.52 2.86 -4.78
CA PRO A 118 -13.70 3.25 -5.93
C PRO A 118 -13.74 4.75 -6.25
N GLU A 119 -14.89 5.42 -6.06
CA GLU A 119 -15.01 6.87 -6.25
C GLU A 119 -14.21 7.64 -5.20
N ILE A 120 -14.35 7.27 -3.92
CA ILE A 120 -13.62 7.90 -2.80
C ILE A 120 -12.12 7.73 -3.01
N ARG A 121 -11.65 6.52 -3.37
CA ARG A 121 -10.24 6.24 -3.67
C ARG A 121 -9.70 7.14 -4.77
N LYS A 122 -10.44 7.33 -5.87
CA LYS A 122 -10.01 8.19 -6.98
C LYS A 122 -9.78 9.64 -6.51
N ARG A 123 -10.69 10.18 -5.72
CA ARG A 123 -10.59 11.56 -5.18
C ARG A 123 -9.44 11.68 -4.19
N MET A 124 -9.33 10.72 -3.28
CA MET A 124 -8.27 10.65 -2.28
C MET A 124 -6.88 10.52 -2.91
N PHE A 125 -6.70 9.68 -3.92
CA PHE A 125 -5.41 9.55 -4.61
C PHE A 125 -5.06 10.80 -5.40
N LYS A 126 -6.06 11.48 -5.99
CA LYS A 126 -5.83 12.79 -6.64
C LYS A 126 -5.35 13.83 -5.63
N TYR A 127 -5.91 13.84 -4.42
CA TYR A 127 -5.46 14.70 -3.32
C TYR A 127 -4.00 14.39 -2.96
N PHE A 128 -3.64 13.13 -2.71
CA PHE A 128 -2.26 12.77 -2.35
C PHE A 128 -1.24 13.03 -3.47
N ASP A 129 -1.62 12.84 -4.73
CA ASP A 129 -0.77 13.19 -5.88
C ASP A 129 -0.47 14.70 -5.94
N LYS A 130 -1.43 15.55 -5.55
CA LYS A 130 -1.26 17.01 -5.49
C LYS A 130 -0.37 17.41 -4.31
N GLU A 131 -0.60 16.83 -3.13
CA GLU A 131 0.08 17.23 -1.89
C GLU A 131 1.49 16.63 -1.74
N PHE A 132 1.72 15.44 -2.28
CA PHE A 132 2.97 14.70 -2.10
C PHE A 132 3.60 14.25 -3.44
N PRO A 133 3.85 15.18 -4.39
CA PRO A 133 4.38 14.84 -5.70
C PRO A 133 5.78 14.18 -5.63
N ASP A 134 6.61 14.62 -4.69
CA ASP A 134 7.95 14.06 -4.50
C ASP A 134 7.91 12.63 -3.95
N LEU A 135 6.94 12.32 -3.07
CA LEU A 135 6.78 10.98 -2.54
C LEU A 135 6.44 10.00 -3.66
N LYS A 136 5.50 10.38 -4.55
CA LYS A 136 5.15 9.58 -5.71
C LYS A 136 6.38 9.28 -6.57
N ARG A 137 7.13 10.33 -6.91
CA ARG A 137 8.37 10.22 -7.70
C ARG A 137 9.38 9.29 -7.02
N ASN A 138 9.58 9.42 -5.71
CA ASN A 138 10.56 8.62 -4.98
C ASN A 138 10.17 7.14 -4.87
N ILE A 139 8.87 6.83 -4.71
CA ILE A 139 8.39 5.44 -4.74
C ILE A 139 8.61 4.83 -6.13
N GLU A 140 8.31 5.58 -7.19
CA GLU A 140 8.55 5.14 -8.58
C GLU A 140 10.05 4.92 -8.87
N LEU A 141 10.91 5.84 -8.42
CA LEU A 141 12.36 5.69 -8.55
C LEU A 141 12.87 4.46 -7.78
N SER A 142 12.41 4.25 -6.55
CA SER A 142 12.80 3.10 -5.72
C SER A 142 12.41 1.78 -6.38
N LYS A 143 11.21 1.72 -6.98
CA LYS A 143 10.78 0.56 -7.78
C LYS A 143 11.68 0.33 -8.99
N ASN A 144 11.99 1.38 -9.74
CA ASN A 144 12.84 1.25 -10.93
C ASN A 144 14.24 0.79 -10.56
N GLN A 145 14.80 1.27 -9.45
CA GLN A 145 16.09 0.81 -8.94
C GLN A 145 16.05 -0.65 -8.48
N GLN A 146 14.99 -1.08 -7.79
CA GLN A 146 14.81 -2.48 -7.42
C GLN A 146 14.67 -3.38 -8.64
N ASN A 147 13.86 -2.99 -9.62
CA ASN A 147 13.70 -3.73 -10.87
C ASN A 147 15.03 -3.81 -11.62
N LYS A 148 15.80 -2.71 -11.69
CA LYS A 148 17.12 -2.71 -12.33
C LYS A 148 18.10 -3.68 -11.63
N LYS A 149 18.13 -3.71 -10.29
CA LYS A 149 18.96 -4.68 -9.55
C LYS A 149 18.54 -6.12 -9.81
N ILE A 150 17.23 -6.37 -9.93
CA ILE A 150 16.71 -7.69 -10.29
C ILE A 150 17.17 -8.06 -11.72
N GLU A 151 16.99 -7.16 -12.69
CA GLU A 151 17.44 -7.36 -14.08
C GLU A 151 18.94 -7.62 -14.16
N GLU A 152 19.77 -6.83 -13.47
CA GLU A 152 21.23 -7.03 -13.40
C GLU A 152 21.59 -8.39 -12.78
N SER A 153 20.85 -8.85 -11.76
CA SER A 153 21.07 -10.17 -11.16
C SER A 153 20.65 -11.32 -12.08
N VAL A 154 19.56 -11.15 -12.85
CA VAL A 154 19.07 -12.14 -13.81
C VAL A 154 19.97 -12.21 -15.03
N ASP A 155 20.57 -11.09 -15.44
CA ASP A 155 21.52 -11.03 -16.55
C ASP A 155 22.78 -11.85 -16.30
N GLN A 156 23.14 -12.09 -15.04
CA GLN A 156 24.24 -12.95 -14.64
C GLN A 156 23.87 -14.44 -14.57
N LEU A 157 22.58 -14.78 -14.68
CA LEU A 157 22.13 -16.18 -14.64
C LEU A 157 22.35 -16.88 -15.98
N PRO A 158 22.77 -18.16 -15.98
CA PRO A 158 22.81 -18.95 -17.20
C PRO A 158 21.39 -19.17 -17.76
N GLU A 159 21.28 -19.24 -19.09
CA GLU A 159 20.02 -19.40 -19.83
C GLU A 159 19.17 -20.60 -19.36
N ARG A 160 19.81 -21.66 -18.85
CA ARG A 160 19.14 -22.82 -18.23
C ARG A 160 18.36 -22.42 -16.97
N GLU A 161 18.94 -21.59 -16.12
CA GLU A 161 18.33 -21.15 -14.88
C GLU A 161 17.18 -20.17 -15.14
N ILE A 162 17.35 -19.24 -16.10
CA ILE A 162 16.26 -18.34 -16.56
C ILE A 162 15.06 -19.15 -17.05
N ARG A 163 15.29 -20.21 -17.84
CA ARG A 163 14.23 -21.12 -18.31
C ARG A 163 13.57 -21.90 -17.17
N ARG A 164 14.35 -22.40 -16.22
CA ARG A 164 13.85 -23.12 -15.04
C ARG A 164 12.94 -22.23 -14.21
N GLN A 165 13.37 -21.00 -13.92
CA GLN A 165 12.56 -20.04 -13.16
C GLN A 165 11.28 -19.67 -13.90
N ALA A 166 11.35 -19.38 -15.21
CA ALA A 166 10.17 -19.12 -16.03
C ALA A 166 9.16 -20.28 -16.02
N PHE A 167 9.64 -21.53 -16.11
CA PHE A 167 8.81 -22.72 -16.02
C PHE A 167 8.16 -22.90 -14.64
N LEU A 168 8.92 -22.67 -13.56
CA LEU A 168 8.40 -22.75 -12.19
C LEU A 168 7.32 -21.69 -11.93
N ILE A 169 7.51 -20.48 -12.45
CA ILE A 169 6.51 -19.41 -12.38
C ILE A 169 5.24 -19.79 -13.15
N GLU A 170 5.38 -20.34 -14.36
CA GLU A 170 4.24 -20.82 -15.16
C GLU A 170 3.44 -21.91 -14.45
N LYS A 171 4.12 -22.80 -13.72
CA LYS A 171 3.48 -23.84 -12.90
C LYS A 171 2.96 -23.35 -11.55
N GLY A 172 3.04 -22.05 -11.26
CA GLY A 172 2.63 -21.46 -9.98
C GLY A 172 3.49 -21.89 -8.78
N ARG A 173 4.68 -22.46 -9.03
CA ARG A 173 5.61 -22.98 -8.01
C ARG A 173 6.68 -21.96 -7.59
N LEU A 174 6.73 -20.82 -8.26
CA LEU A 174 7.60 -19.69 -7.93
C LEU A 174 6.82 -18.39 -8.12
N HIS A 175 7.00 -17.43 -7.21
CA HIS A 175 6.36 -16.13 -7.34
C HIS A 175 6.99 -15.34 -8.50
N THR A 176 6.18 -14.56 -9.22
CA THR A 176 6.65 -13.76 -10.35
C THR A 176 7.67 -12.73 -9.89
N GLN A 177 8.90 -12.82 -10.40
CA GLN A 177 9.86 -11.72 -10.33
C GLN A 177 9.55 -10.71 -11.44
N ASN A 178 9.70 -9.41 -11.16
CA ASN A 178 9.50 -8.32 -12.14
C ASN A 178 10.66 -8.23 -13.13
N ASP A 179 11.13 -9.35 -13.67
CA ASP A 179 12.23 -9.40 -14.64
C ASP A 179 11.70 -9.63 -16.06
N ARG A 180 12.14 -8.79 -17.01
CA ARG A 180 11.70 -8.86 -18.42
C ARG A 180 12.10 -10.17 -19.12
N LYS A 181 13.30 -10.71 -18.87
CA LYS A 181 13.79 -11.93 -19.55
C LYS A 181 13.02 -13.17 -19.09
N ILE A 182 12.83 -13.32 -17.77
CA ILE A 182 12.06 -14.42 -17.19
C ILE A 182 10.59 -14.35 -17.63
N LEU A 183 9.98 -13.16 -17.59
CA LEU A 183 8.59 -12.96 -18.03
C LEU A 183 8.40 -13.22 -19.53
N ALA A 184 9.32 -12.76 -20.38
CA ALA A 184 9.28 -13.05 -21.82
C ALA A 184 9.44 -14.55 -22.10
N LYS A 185 10.29 -15.25 -21.33
CA LYS A 185 10.45 -16.71 -21.46
C LYS A 185 9.22 -17.46 -20.98
N LYS A 186 8.60 -17.00 -19.89
CA LYS A 186 7.32 -17.52 -19.38
C LYS A 186 6.23 -17.40 -20.44
N ALA A 187 6.04 -16.21 -21.03
CA ALA A 187 5.05 -15.98 -22.09
C ALA A 187 5.27 -16.91 -23.29
N ARG A 188 6.52 -17.08 -23.73
CA ARG A 188 6.87 -18.05 -24.79
C ARG A 188 6.54 -19.50 -24.41
N LEU A 189 6.73 -19.88 -23.15
CA LEU A 189 6.38 -21.21 -22.66
C LEU A 189 4.86 -21.40 -22.61
N ALA A 190 4.12 -20.42 -22.08
CA ALA A 190 2.65 -20.44 -22.04
C ALA A 190 2.04 -20.65 -23.44
N HIS A 191 2.51 -19.87 -24.42
CA HIS A 191 2.11 -20.01 -25.83
C HIS A 191 2.48 -21.39 -26.40
N LYS A 192 3.68 -21.90 -26.11
CA LYS A 192 4.13 -23.22 -26.59
C LYS A 192 3.30 -24.39 -26.02
N TYR A 193 2.80 -24.25 -24.79
CA TYR A 193 2.06 -25.30 -24.09
C TYR A 193 0.54 -25.10 -24.10
N GLY A 194 0.02 -24.08 -24.79
CA GLY A 194 -1.42 -23.80 -24.87
C GLY A 194 -2.05 -23.50 -23.50
N LEU A 195 -1.27 -22.89 -22.59
CA LEU A 195 -1.67 -22.60 -21.21
C LEU A 195 -2.22 -21.18 -21.02
N GLU A 196 -2.41 -20.42 -22.11
CA GLU A 196 -3.08 -19.12 -22.07
C GLU A 196 -4.54 -19.34 -21.64
N ARG A 197 -4.89 -18.88 -20.44
CA ARG A 197 -6.26 -18.78 -19.94
C ARG A 197 -6.83 -17.41 -20.24
#